data_AF-A0A3B0U8V9-F1
#
_entry.id   AF-A0A3B0U8V9-F1
#
_cell.length_a   1.000
_cell.length_b   1.000
_cell.length_c   1.000
_cell.angle_alpha   90.00
_cell.angle_beta   90.00
_cell.angle_gamma   90.00
#
_symmetry.space_group_name_H-M   'P 1'
#
loop_
_entity.id
_entity.type
_entity.pdbx_description
1 polymer ?
#
loop_
_entity_poly.entity_id
_entity_poly.type
_entity_poly.pdbx_seq_one_letter_code
_entity_poly.pdbx_strand_id
1 'polypeptide(L)'
;MASKHKPIIGITLGDINGIGPEVVIKALSDTRILNFFTPVIYGSSRVLSYYKKMMDIEFNYSQVKEEHNFLPKKNNVVNCWNETLELTPGVENSIGGNASWQALKKASADLKDGFIDAIVTAPINKANIQSEEFAFPGHTEFFANLFETDKQLMFMVSDKLRVGV
;
A
#
# COMPACT_ATOMS: atom_id res chain seq x y z
N MET A 1 23.16 8.83 11.33
CA MET A 1 23.89 7.60 10.93
C MET A 1 23.04 6.90 9.88
N ALA A 2 23.52 6.73 8.65
CA ALA A 2 22.75 6.01 7.64
C ALA A 2 22.63 4.54 8.05
N SER A 3 21.41 4.04 8.10
CA SER A 3 21.10 2.65 8.43
C SER A 3 21.91 1.69 7.55
N LYS A 4 22.50 0.64 8.16
CA LYS A 4 23.25 -0.43 7.46
C LYS A 4 22.35 -1.34 6.61
N HIS A 5 21.02 -1.22 6.71
CA HIS A 5 20.06 -2.00 5.93
C HIS A 5 19.23 -1.09 5.03
N LYS A 6 18.85 -1.60 3.85
CA LYS A 6 17.94 -0.89 2.94
C LYS A 6 16.58 -0.73 3.62
N PRO A 7 15.95 0.45 3.51
CA PRO A 7 14.64 0.65 4.12
C PRO A 7 13.62 -0.31 3.53
N ILE A 8 12.69 -0.75 4.36
CA ILE A 8 11.55 -1.60 4.01
C ILE A 8 10.34 -0.69 3.90
N ILE A 9 9.76 -0.61 2.70
CA ILE A 9 8.68 0.34 2.42
C ILE A 9 7.40 -0.43 2.18
N GLY A 10 6.41 -0.23 3.05
CA GLY A 10 5.06 -0.72 2.87
C GLY A 10 4.32 0.07 1.81
N ILE A 11 3.66 -0.61 0.88
CA ILE A 11 2.89 0.00 -0.22
C ILE A 11 1.48 -0.59 -0.19
N THR A 12 0.48 0.22 0.14
CA THR A 12 -0.93 -0.25 0.11
C THR A 12 -1.48 -0.18 -1.31
N LEU A 13 -2.26 -1.17 -1.73
CA LEU A 13 -2.88 -1.17 -3.07
C LEU A 13 -4.00 -0.14 -3.24
N GLY A 14 -4.52 0.41 -2.14
CA GLY A 14 -5.68 1.30 -2.18
C GLY A 14 -6.92 0.60 -2.74
N ASP A 15 -7.76 1.33 -3.45
CA ASP A 15 -8.97 0.77 -4.05
C ASP A 15 -8.60 -0.20 -5.17
N ILE A 16 -8.95 -1.48 -4.97
CA ILE A 16 -8.64 -2.56 -5.92
C ILE A 16 -9.41 -2.43 -7.24
N ASN A 17 -10.46 -1.60 -7.30
CA ASN A 17 -11.19 -1.26 -8.53
C ASN A 17 -10.76 0.10 -9.10
N GLY A 18 -9.91 0.85 -8.40
CA GLY A 18 -9.25 2.05 -8.90
C GLY A 18 -7.94 1.75 -9.63
N ILE A 19 -7.14 2.79 -9.86
CA ILE A 19 -5.86 2.68 -10.59
C ILE A 19 -4.69 2.17 -9.73
N GLY A 20 -4.89 2.03 -8.41
CA GLY A 20 -3.84 1.71 -7.45
C GLY A 20 -3.02 0.47 -7.82
N PRO A 21 -3.66 -0.69 -8.08
CA PRO A 21 -2.97 -1.90 -8.51
C PRO A 21 -2.11 -1.71 -9.76
N GLU A 22 -2.61 -1.00 -10.77
CA GLU A 22 -1.87 -0.77 -12.02
C GLU A 22 -0.64 0.10 -11.80
N VAL A 23 -0.79 1.19 -11.04
CA VAL A 23 0.31 2.11 -10.73
C VAL A 23 1.39 1.41 -9.93
N VAL A 24 1.03 0.62 -8.92
CA VAL A 24 1.98 -0.15 -8.10
C VAL A 24 2.73 -1.17 -8.96
N ILE A 25 2.03 -1.92 -9.82
CA ILE A 25 2.66 -2.88 -10.75
C ILE A 25 3.64 -2.15 -11.66
N LYS A 26 3.22 -1.06 -12.34
CA LYS A 26 4.07 -0.32 -13.27
C LYS A 26 5.30 0.28 -12.57
N ALA A 27 5.12 0.87 -11.39
CA ALA A 27 6.22 1.47 -10.62
C ALA A 27 7.26 0.43 -10.15
N LEU A 28 6.81 -0.77 -9.76
CA LEU A 28 7.67 -1.83 -9.22
C LEU A 28 8.15 -2.84 -10.27
N SER A 29 7.74 -2.68 -11.53
CA SER A 29 8.24 -3.51 -12.65
C SER A 29 9.67 -3.17 -13.02
N ASP A 30 10.12 -1.94 -12.75
CA ASP A 30 11.53 -1.58 -12.89
C ASP A 30 12.36 -2.11 -11.71
N THR A 31 13.05 -3.23 -11.95
CA THR A 31 13.88 -3.89 -10.93
C THR A 31 15.01 -3.04 -10.36
N ARG A 32 15.39 -1.93 -11.03
CA ARG A 32 16.38 -0.98 -10.49
C ARG A 32 15.92 -0.36 -9.18
N ILE A 33 14.60 -0.26 -8.95
CA ILE A 33 14.04 0.30 -7.71
C ILE A 33 14.43 -0.50 -6.47
N LEU A 34 14.65 -1.82 -6.63
CA LEU A 34 15.06 -2.75 -5.58
C LEU A 34 16.49 -2.47 -5.05
N ASN A 35 17.24 -1.59 -5.74
CA ASN A 35 18.52 -1.10 -5.25
C ASN A 35 18.36 -0.04 -4.15
N PHE A 36 17.22 0.64 -4.09
CA PHE A 36 16.97 1.71 -3.14
C PHE A 36 16.27 1.22 -1.87
N PHE A 37 15.31 0.29 -1.98
CA PHE A 37 14.53 -0.20 -0.84
C PHE A 37 13.96 -1.61 -1.07
N THR A 38 13.41 -2.23 -0.03
CA THR A 38 12.66 -3.49 -0.09
C THR A 38 11.15 -3.20 -0.11
N PRO A 39 10.46 -3.36 -1.24
CA PRO A 39 9.01 -3.14 -1.31
C PRO A 39 8.22 -4.28 -0.66
N VAL A 40 7.22 -3.91 0.15
CA VAL A 40 6.22 -4.78 0.75
C VAL A 40 4.83 -4.30 0.37
N ILE A 41 4.18 -5.00 -0.55
CA ILE A 41 2.86 -4.64 -1.07
C ILE A 41 1.79 -5.25 -0.17
N TYR A 42 0.97 -4.40 0.44
CA TYR A 42 -0.19 -4.78 1.24
C TYR A 42 -1.44 -4.78 0.36
N GLY A 43 -2.02 -5.96 0.16
CA GLY A 43 -3.20 -6.15 -0.67
C GLY A 43 -3.49 -7.63 -0.89
N SER A 44 -3.51 -8.07 -2.15
CA SER A 44 -3.69 -9.48 -2.49
C SER A 44 -2.94 -9.87 -3.75
N SER A 45 -2.24 -11.00 -3.69
CA SER A 45 -1.59 -11.61 -4.84
C SER A 45 -2.56 -11.95 -5.98
N ARG A 46 -3.84 -12.20 -5.67
CA ARG A 46 -4.89 -12.45 -6.67
C ARG A 46 -5.23 -11.17 -7.43
N VAL A 47 -5.34 -10.05 -6.74
CA VAL A 47 -5.56 -8.74 -7.37
C VAL A 47 -4.39 -8.39 -8.29
N LEU A 48 -3.15 -8.53 -7.81
CA LEU A 48 -1.97 -8.32 -8.64
C LEU A 48 -1.92 -9.25 -9.85
N SER A 49 -2.30 -10.52 -9.69
CA SER A 49 -2.38 -11.48 -10.79
C SER A 49 -3.41 -11.09 -11.85
N TYR A 50 -4.57 -10.60 -11.42
CA TYR A 50 -5.62 -10.11 -12.32
C TYR A 50 -5.11 -8.93 -13.15
N TYR A 51 -4.59 -7.89 -12.49
CA TYR A 51 -4.15 -6.67 -13.17
C TYR A 51 -2.94 -6.88 -14.06
N LYS A 52 -1.94 -7.69 -13.64
CA LYS A 52 -0.78 -7.97 -14.50
C LYS A 52 -1.18 -8.73 -15.77
N LYS A 53 -2.16 -9.63 -15.68
CA LYS A 53 -2.71 -10.35 -16.84
C LYS A 53 -3.52 -9.43 -17.75
N MET A 54 -4.36 -8.57 -17.16
CA MET A 54 -5.17 -7.60 -17.88
C MET A 54 -4.31 -6.60 -18.68
N MET A 55 -3.20 -6.15 -18.10
CA MET A 55 -2.28 -5.20 -18.74
C MET A 55 -1.21 -5.85 -19.63
N ASP A 56 -1.11 -7.17 -19.65
CA ASP A 56 -0.03 -7.92 -20.30
C ASP A 56 1.38 -7.46 -19.87
N ILE A 57 1.60 -7.32 -18.56
CA ILE A 57 2.88 -6.88 -17.97
C ILE A 57 3.52 -8.03 -17.19
N GLU A 58 4.81 -8.27 -17.46
CA GLU A 58 5.62 -9.13 -16.61
C GLU A 58 5.90 -8.46 -15.27
N PHE A 59 5.24 -8.96 -14.22
CA PHE A 59 5.45 -8.51 -12.85
C PHE A 59 5.71 -9.70 -11.93
N ASN A 60 6.93 -9.73 -11.39
CA ASN A 60 7.41 -10.77 -10.51
C ASN A 60 7.34 -10.30 -9.06
N TYR A 61 6.74 -11.14 -8.21
CA TYR A 61 6.63 -10.91 -6.77
C TYR A 61 6.69 -12.23 -6.00
N SER A 62 6.99 -12.14 -4.71
CA SER A 62 6.99 -13.25 -3.77
C SER A 62 5.94 -13.01 -2.69
N GLN A 63 5.04 -13.96 -2.52
CA GLN A 63 4.08 -13.91 -1.43
C GLN A 63 4.81 -14.18 -0.10
N VAL A 64 4.55 -13.34 0.88
CA VAL A 64 5.07 -13.50 2.25
C VAL A 64 4.31 -14.65 2.90
N LYS A 65 5.03 -15.71 3.30
CA LYS A 65 4.45 -16.91 3.92
C LYS A 65 4.62 -16.92 5.43
N GLU A 66 5.79 -16.51 5.88
CA GLU A 66 6.11 -16.28 7.29
C GLU A 66 6.00 -14.78 7.54
N GLU A 67 5.25 -14.39 8.56
CA GLU A 67 5.04 -12.98 8.87
C GLU A 67 6.38 -12.26 9.05
N HIS A 68 6.46 -11.05 8.50
CA HIS A 68 7.61 -10.16 8.60
C HIS A 68 8.92 -10.67 7.98
N ASN A 69 8.92 -11.85 7.33
CA ASN A 69 10.05 -12.36 6.57
C ASN A 69 10.02 -11.82 5.12
N PHE A 70 10.49 -10.57 4.96
CA PHE A 70 10.54 -9.91 3.66
C PHE A 70 11.83 -10.22 2.90
N LEU A 71 11.70 -10.72 1.67
CA LEU A 71 12.83 -11.11 0.84
C LEU A 71 13.51 -9.87 0.22
N PRO A 72 14.82 -9.67 0.44
CA PRO A 72 15.57 -8.60 -0.22
C PRO A 72 15.59 -8.79 -1.73
N LYS A 73 15.69 -7.68 -2.48
CA LYS A 73 15.73 -7.67 -3.95
C LYS A 73 14.51 -8.35 -4.61
N LYS A 74 13.37 -8.37 -3.94
CA LYS A 74 12.10 -8.87 -4.48
C LYS A 74 10.96 -7.94 -4.11
N ASN A 75 9.93 -7.94 -4.94
CA ASN A 75 8.62 -7.41 -4.58
C ASN A 75 7.94 -8.40 -3.63
N ASN A 76 7.71 -8.01 -2.39
CA ASN A 76 7.02 -8.84 -1.40
C ASN A 76 5.53 -8.51 -1.42
N VAL A 77 4.66 -9.52 -1.27
CA VAL A 77 3.20 -9.33 -1.22
C VAL A 77 2.66 -9.95 0.04
N VAL A 78 2.04 -9.11 0.88
CA VAL A 78 1.29 -9.52 2.06
C VAL A 78 -0.18 -9.60 1.66
N ASN A 79 -0.73 -10.82 1.70
CA ASN A 79 -2.18 -10.99 1.56
C ASN A 79 -2.87 -10.49 2.83
N CYS A 80 -3.69 -9.45 2.67
CA CYS A 80 -4.40 -8.80 3.76
C CYS A 80 -5.78 -9.44 4.01
N TRP A 81 -6.29 -10.21 3.04
CA TRP A 81 -7.51 -10.98 3.11
C TRP A 81 -7.35 -12.33 2.38
N ASN A 82 -8.23 -13.28 2.68
CA ASN A 82 -8.18 -14.64 2.12
C ASN A 82 -9.25 -14.88 1.04
N GLU A 83 -10.34 -14.12 1.09
CA GLU A 83 -11.47 -14.26 0.19
C GLU A 83 -11.08 -13.96 -1.26
N THR A 84 -11.84 -14.54 -2.20
CA THR A 84 -11.77 -14.13 -3.59
C THR A 84 -12.77 -13.00 -3.77
N LEU A 85 -12.27 -11.82 -4.06
CA LEU A 85 -13.09 -10.64 -4.31
C LEU A 85 -13.37 -10.53 -5.80
N GLU A 86 -14.60 -10.14 -6.14
CA GLU A 86 -14.96 -9.77 -7.51
C GLU A 86 -14.30 -8.44 -7.86
N LEU A 87 -13.57 -8.41 -8.98
CA LEU A 87 -12.89 -7.22 -9.48
C LEU A 87 -13.70 -6.62 -10.62
N THR A 88 -14.10 -5.36 -10.44
CA THR A 88 -14.86 -4.57 -11.41
C THR A 88 -14.14 -3.24 -11.62
N PRO A 89 -13.01 -3.21 -12.37
CA PRO A 89 -12.22 -1.99 -12.54
C PRO A 89 -13.07 -0.82 -13.05
N GLY A 90 -12.91 0.35 -12.43
CA GLY A 90 -13.66 1.57 -12.74
C GLY A 90 -15.08 1.63 -12.17
N VAL A 91 -15.54 0.58 -11.47
CA VAL A 91 -16.88 0.56 -10.85
C VAL A 91 -16.75 0.74 -9.35
N GLU A 92 -17.51 1.71 -8.83
CA GLU A 92 -17.59 2.02 -7.41
C GLU A 92 -18.34 0.91 -6.64
N ASN A 93 -17.72 0.31 -5.62
CA ASN A 93 -18.37 -0.64 -4.73
C ASN A 93 -17.72 -0.72 -3.33
N SER A 94 -18.45 -1.27 -2.37
CA SER A 94 -18.00 -1.45 -0.98
C SER A 94 -16.87 -2.47 -0.82
N ILE A 95 -16.75 -3.42 -1.75
CA ILE A 95 -15.69 -4.44 -1.76
C ILE A 95 -14.31 -3.77 -1.87
N GLY A 96 -14.17 -2.80 -2.79
CA GLY A 96 -12.92 -2.05 -2.97
C GLY A 96 -12.57 -1.20 -1.75
N GLY A 97 -13.56 -0.58 -1.13
CA GLY A 97 -13.40 0.16 0.12
C GLY A 97 -12.89 -0.72 1.26
N ASN A 98 -13.54 -1.86 1.49
CA ASN A 98 -13.14 -2.79 2.55
C ASN A 98 -11.72 -3.36 2.31
N ALA A 99 -11.41 -3.77 1.09
CA ALA A 99 -10.08 -4.25 0.72
C ALA A 99 -8.98 -3.19 0.95
N SER A 100 -9.26 -1.94 0.60
CA SER A 100 -8.38 -0.79 0.87
C SER A 100 -8.10 -0.64 2.36
N TRP A 101 -9.15 -0.72 3.18
CA TRP A 101 -9.05 -0.59 4.63
C TRP A 101 -8.22 -1.72 5.25
N GLN A 102 -8.47 -2.97 4.86
CA GLN A 102 -7.70 -4.11 5.36
C GLN A 102 -6.21 -3.98 5.04
N ALA A 103 -5.87 -3.54 3.83
CA ALA A 103 -4.49 -3.28 3.44
C ALA A 103 -3.85 -2.16 4.28
N LEU A 104 -4.55 -1.04 4.45
CA LEU A 104 -4.07 0.08 5.26
C LEU A 104 -3.88 -0.31 6.73
N LYS A 105 -4.86 -0.99 7.32
CA LYS A 105 -4.81 -1.46 8.71
C LYS A 105 -3.60 -2.37 8.95
N LYS A 106 -3.35 -3.34 8.07
CA LYS A 106 -2.23 -4.27 8.19
C LYS A 106 -0.88 -3.58 8.00
N ALA A 107 -0.74 -2.73 6.98
CA ALA A 107 0.48 -1.93 6.78
C ALA A 107 0.79 -1.05 7.99
N SER A 108 -0.24 -0.46 8.60
CA SER A 108 -0.08 0.47 9.70
C SER A 108 0.27 -0.23 11.01
N ALA A 109 -0.24 -1.45 11.23
CA ALA A 109 0.21 -2.31 12.32
C ALA A 109 1.69 -2.65 12.17
N ASP A 110 2.11 -3.11 10.98
CA ASP A 110 3.52 -3.42 10.72
C ASP A 110 4.45 -2.21 10.86
N LEU A 111 3.97 -1.00 10.52
CA LEU A 111 4.71 0.25 10.74
C LEU A 111 4.83 0.57 12.23
N LYS A 112 3.74 0.41 13.00
CA LYS A 112 3.74 0.67 14.45
C LYS A 112 4.65 -0.29 15.21
N ASP A 113 4.72 -1.55 14.76
CA ASP A 113 5.56 -2.58 15.35
C ASP A 113 7.01 -2.56 14.85
N GLY A 114 7.34 -1.67 13.89
CA GLY A 114 8.70 -1.47 13.39
C GLY A 114 9.17 -2.53 12.38
N PHE A 115 8.26 -3.29 11.76
CA PHE A 115 8.58 -4.25 10.70
C PHE A 115 8.79 -3.59 9.33
N ILE A 116 8.23 -2.40 9.14
CA ILE A 116 8.48 -1.54 7.97
C ILE A 116 8.87 -0.12 8.43
N ASP A 117 9.64 0.59 7.60
CA ASP A 117 10.19 1.91 7.95
C ASP A 117 9.28 3.07 7.51
N ALA A 118 8.44 2.86 6.50
CA ALA A 118 7.52 3.85 5.99
C ALA A 118 6.36 3.21 5.20
N ILE A 119 5.27 3.97 5.04
CA ILE A 119 4.13 3.60 4.19
C ILE A 119 4.00 4.57 3.01
N VAL A 120 3.78 4.02 1.83
CA VAL A 120 3.32 4.71 0.62
C VAL A 120 1.91 4.22 0.32
N THR A 121 0.94 5.13 0.23
CA THR A 121 -0.45 4.76 -0.01
C THR A 121 -0.84 4.98 -1.48
N ALA A 122 -1.42 3.96 -2.11
CA ALA A 122 -2.14 4.17 -3.35
C ALA A 122 -3.51 4.82 -3.10
N PRO A 123 -4.14 5.44 -4.12
CA PRO A 123 -5.39 6.15 -3.95
C PRO A 123 -6.54 5.26 -3.43
N ILE A 124 -7.39 5.83 -2.59
CA ILE A 124 -8.63 5.22 -2.07
C ILE A 124 -9.83 6.04 -2.53
N ASN A 125 -10.99 5.40 -2.72
CA ASN A 125 -12.25 6.12 -2.90
C ASN A 125 -12.90 6.40 -1.53
N LYS A 126 -13.04 7.69 -1.18
CA LYS A 126 -13.63 8.12 0.09
C LYS A 126 -15.10 7.73 0.24
N ALA A 127 -15.86 7.64 -0.85
CA ALA A 127 -17.27 7.26 -0.81
C ALA A 127 -17.46 5.80 -0.34
N ASN A 128 -16.49 4.93 -0.65
CA ASN A 128 -16.59 3.49 -0.37
C ASN A 128 -15.91 3.04 0.91
N ILE A 129 -14.86 3.75 1.34
CA ILE A 129 -14.08 3.34 2.49
C ILE A 129 -14.79 3.68 3.82
N GLN A 130 -15.71 4.64 3.81
CA GLN A 130 -16.50 4.96 4.99
C GLN A 130 -17.34 3.76 5.39
N SER A 131 -17.09 3.24 6.58
CA SER A 131 -17.85 2.16 7.19
C SER A 131 -17.86 2.35 8.70
N GLU A 132 -18.65 1.56 9.42
CA GLU A 132 -18.58 1.56 10.89
C GLU A 132 -17.16 1.27 11.41
N GLU A 133 -16.36 0.54 10.64
CA GLU A 133 -14.98 0.15 10.98
C GLU A 133 -13.92 1.17 10.50
N PHE A 134 -14.30 2.08 9.60
CA PHE A 134 -13.44 3.15 9.09
C PHE A 134 -14.23 4.46 8.96
N ALA A 135 -14.29 5.20 10.06
CA ALA A 135 -14.95 6.49 10.15
C ALA A 135 -13.95 7.66 10.15
N PHE A 136 -12.87 7.56 9.36
CA PHE A 136 -11.85 8.60 9.28
C PHE A 136 -12.04 9.48 8.03
N PRO A 137 -11.94 10.83 8.15
CA PRO A 137 -12.03 11.75 7.01
C PRO A 137 -10.98 11.52 5.92
N GLY A 138 -9.84 10.91 6.29
CA GLY A 138 -8.71 10.61 5.43
C GLY A 138 -7.58 9.87 6.13
N HIS A 139 -6.49 9.62 5.39
CA HIS A 139 -5.29 8.95 5.90
C HIS A 139 -4.61 9.76 7.02
N THR A 140 -4.63 11.08 6.93
CA THR A 140 -3.94 11.96 7.88
C THR A 140 -4.53 11.83 9.29
N GLU A 141 -5.86 11.86 9.40
CA GLU A 141 -6.57 11.70 10.67
C GLU A 141 -6.41 10.30 11.23
N PHE A 142 -6.43 9.28 10.36
CA PHE A 142 -6.19 7.90 10.75
C PHE A 142 -4.79 7.70 11.36
N PHE A 143 -3.74 8.20 10.71
CA PHE A 143 -2.36 8.07 11.24
C PHE A 143 -2.15 8.90 12.50
N ALA A 144 -2.72 10.11 12.58
CA ALA A 144 -2.65 10.93 13.77
C ALA A 144 -3.23 10.19 15.00
N ASN A 145 -4.37 9.53 14.83
CA ASN A 145 -4.97 8.70 15.86
C ASN A 145 -4.11 7.47 16.21
N LEU A 146 -3.62 6.74 15.20
CA LEU A 146 -2.82 5.53 15.41
C LEU A 146 -1.52 5.76 16.17
N PHE A 147 -0.87 6.91 15.91
CA PHE A 147 0.39 7.33 16.51
C PHE A 147 0.21 8.28 17.70
N GLU A 148 -1.04 8.49 18.15
CA GLU A 148 -1.37 9.31 19.32
C GLU A 148 -0.71 10.70 19.26
N THR A 149 -0.81 11.34 18.09
CA THR A 149 -0.26 12.69 17.86
C THR A 149 -1.35 13.66 17.45
N ASP A 150 -1.34 14.83 18.08
CA ASP A 150 -2.23 15.94 17.76
C ASP A 150 -1.59 16.90 16.71
N LYS A 151 -0.36 16.58 16.30
CA LYS A 151 0.45 17.41 15.40
C LYS A 151 0.82 16.60 14.17
N GLN A 152 0.28 17.03 13.04
CA GLN A 152 0.62 16.59 11.71
C GLN A 152 0.82 17.81 10.82
N LEU A 153 1.65 17.67 9.80
CA LEU A 153 1.85 18.70 8.79
C LEU A 153 1.91 18.03 7.43
N MET A 154 1.05 18.44 6.50
CA MET A 154 1.09 17.91 5.15
C MET A 154 2.17 18.65 4.36
N PHE A 155 2.98 17.91 3.62
CA PHE A 155 3.92 18.49 2.67
C PHE A 155 3.62 18.06 1.24
N MET A 156 3.62 19.03 0.33
CA MET A 156 3.76 18.82 -1.10
C MET A 156 5.20 19.11 -1.50
N VAL A 157 5.90 18.09 -2.01
CA VAL A 157 7.34 18.14 -2.27
C VAL A 157 7.63 17.90 -3.74
N SER A 158 8.48 18.75 -4.32
CA SER A 158 9.10 18.58 -5.64
C SER A 158 10.59 18.92 -5.54
N ASP A 159 11.34 18.70 -6.62
CA ASP A 159 12.78 19.01 -6.66
C ASP A 159 13.10 20.49 -6.41
N LYS A 160 12.17 21.39 -6.75
CA LYS A 160 12.39 22.85 -6.69
C LYS A 160 11.66 23.53 -5.55
N LEU A 161 10.58 22.94 -5.05
CA LEU A 161 9.67 23.57 -4.11
C LEU A 161 9.13 22.57 -3.09
N ARG A 162 9.06 23.01 -1.84
CA ARG A 162 8.42 22.30 -0.73
C ARG A 162 7.38 23.23 -0.11
N VAL A 163 6.13 22.81 -0.05
CA VAL A 163 5.02 23.57 0.52
C VAL A 163 4.43 22.76 1.67
N GLY A 164 4.31 23.37 2.85
CA GLY A 164 3.63 22.78 4.01
C GLY A 164 2.27 23.44 4.22
N VAL A 165 1.24 22.64 4.54
CA VAL A 165 -0.13 23.10 4.87
C VAL A 165 -0.66 22.42 6.11
#